data_AF-A0A317LVV6-F1
#
_entry.id   AF-A0A317LVV6-F1
#
_cell.length_a   1.000
_cell.length_b   1.000
_cell.length_c   1.000
_cell.angle_alpha   90.00
_cell.angle_beta   90.00
_cell.angle_gamma   90.00
#
_symmetry.space_group_name_H-M   'P 1'
#
loop_
_entity.id
_entity.type
_entity.pdbx_description
1 polymer ?
#
loop_
_entity_poly.entity_id
_entity_poly.type
_entity_poly.pdbx_seq_one_letter_code
_entity_poly.pdbx_strand_id
1 'polypeptide(L)' 'MDNKEKESYRKKIIISEMLLAFLLFNERGIEAVEETYPRQKEFVLENKHKSITEVKHQLLHLPHI' A
#
# COMPACT_ATOMS: atom_id res chain seq x y z
N MET A 1 8.77 3.23 24.80
CA MET A 1 7.89 3.04 23.63
C MET A 1 7.30 1.65 23.75
N ASP A 2 6.00 1.61 24.02
CA ASP A 2 5.28 0.39 24.36
C ASP A 2 5.17 -0.55 23.16
N ASN A 3 5.06 -1.86 23.39
CA ASN A 3 5.09 -2.85 22.30
C ASN A 3 3.90 -2.66 21.33
N LYS A 4 2.74 -2.24 21.86
CA LYS A 4 1.53 -1.92 21.11
C LYS A 4 1.68 -0.68 20.21
N GLU A 5 2.42 0.33 20.67
CA GLU A 5 2.67 1.53 19.88
C GLU A 5 3.54 1.21 18.67
N LYS A 6 4.62 0.44 18.88
CA LYS A 6 5.51 -0.01 17.79
C LYS A 6 4.75 -0.80 16.72
N GLU A 7 3.85 -1.68 17.14
CA GLU A 7 3.01 -2.43 16.22
C GLU A 7 2.08 -1.51 15.41
N SER A 8 1.45 -0.54 16.05
CA SER A 8 0.61 0.47 15.37
C SER A 8 1.41 1.29 14.33
N TYR A 9 2.63 1.71 14.67
CA TYR A 9 3.49 2.43 13.72
C TYR A 9 3.90 1.58 12.52
N ARG A 10 4.25 0.31 12.73
CA ARG A 10 4.58 -0.60 11.63
C ARG A 10 3.41 -0.77 10.66
N LYS A 11 2.19 -0.93 11.17
CA LYS A 11 0.99 -1.01 10.32
C LYS A 11 0.80 0.25 9.48
N LYS A 12 0.97 1.43 10.08
CA LYS A 12 0.85 2.70 9.36
C LYS A 12 1.88 2.83 8.24
N ILE A 13 3.13 2.43 8.48
CA ILE A 13 4.19 2.45 7.45
C ILE A 13 3.81 1.55 6.28
N ILE A 14 3.37 0.31 6.56
CA ILE A 14 2.98 -0.65 5.50
C ILE A 14 1.82 -0.10 4.67
N ILE A 15 0.78 0.43 5.33
CA ILE A 15 -0.36 1.05 4.64
C ILE A 15 0.11 2.22 3.75
N SER A 16 0.99 3.08 4.26
CA SER A 16 1.55 4.20 3.49
C SER A 16 2.36 3.72 2.29
N GLU A 17 3.22 2.71 2.44
CA GLU A 17 4.00 2.13 1.33
C GLU A 17 3.09 1.54 0.25
N MET A 18 2.06 0.79 0.64
CA MET A 18 1.09 0.20 -0.30
C MET A 18 0.33 1.30 -1.07
N LEU A 19 -0.10 2.36 -0.37
CA LEU A 19 -0.79 3.48 -1.01
C LEU A 19 0.13 4.25 -1.97
N LEU A 20 1.39 4.49 -1.59
CA LEU A 20 2.37 5.16 -2.43
C LEU A 20 2.69 4.34 -3.69
N ALA A 21 2.83 3.02 -3.56
CA ALA A 21 3.01 2.14 -4.70
C ALA A 21 1.82 2.20 -5.67
N PHE A 22 0.60 2.24 -5.14
CA PHE A 22 -0.60 2.36 -5.97
C PHE A 22 -0.71 3.73 -6.67
N LEU A 23 -0.35 4.82 -5.99
CA LEU A 23 -0.30 6.15 -6.61
C LEU A 23 0.74 6.19 -7.73
N LEU A 24 1.94 5.65 -7.48
CA LEU A 24 3.00 5.58 -8.49
C LEU A 24 2.58 4.78 -9.73
N PHE A 25 1.84 3.68 -9.55
CA PHE A 25 1.24 2.94 -10.66
C PHE A 25 0.29 3.79 -11.50
N ASN A 26 -0.59 4.57 -10.85
CA ASN A 26 -1.53 5.42 -11.58
C ASN A 26 -0.83 6.53 -12.37
N GLU A 27 0.30 7.04 -11.87
CA GLU A 27 1.05 8.12 -12.54
C GLU A 27 2.00 7.60 -13.62
N ARG A 28 2.69 6.48 -13.38
CA ARG A 28 3.86 6.04 -14.15
C ARG A 28 3.82 4.58 -14.61
N GLY A 29 2.75 3.85 -14.30
CA GLY A 29 2.57 2.46 -14.71
C GLY A 29 3.31 1.44 -13.82
N ILE A 30 3.17 0.17 -14.16
CA ILE A 30 3.67 -0.94 -13.32
C ILE A 30 5.20 -1.00 -13.25
N GLU A 31 5.90 -0.65 -14.34
CA GLU A 31 7.37 -0.66 -14.38
C GLU A 31 7.99 0.23 -13.29
N ALA A 32 7.41 1.41 -13.05
CA ALA A 32 7.87 2.31 -11.98
C ALA A 32 7.68 1.72 -10.58
N VAL A 33 6.62 0.94 -10.38
CA VAL A 33 6.37 0.22 -9.12
C VAL A 33 7.37 -0.91 -8.94
N GLU A 34 7.71 -1.64 -10.00
CA GLU A 34 8.72 -2.70 -9.95
C GLU A 34 10.10 -2.18 -9.53
N GLU A 35 10.46 -0.99 -9.98
CA GLU A 35 11.72 -0.34 -9.61
C GLU A 35 11.70 0.22 -8.18
N THR A 36 10.62 0.94 -7.81
CA THR A 36 10.60 1.73 -6.56
C THR A 36 10.00 0.97 -5.37
N TYR A 37 8.96 0.19 -5.61
CA TYR A 37 8.22 -0.57 -4.59
C TYR A 37 8.02 -2.04 -5.01
N PRO A 38 9.09 -2.80 -5.29
CA PRO A 38 9.00 -4.17 -5.83
C PRO A 38 8.14 -5.10 -4.97
N ARG A 39 8.18 -4.93 -3.64
CA ARG A 39 7.40 -5.72 -2.68
C ARG A 39 5.89 -5.47 -2.76
N GLN A 40 5.48 -4.35 -3.36
CA GLN A 40 4.06 -3.96 -3.48
C GLN A 40 3.50 -4.23 -4.88
N LYS A 41 4.30 -4.80 -5.80
CA LYS A 41 3.88 -5.14 -7.17
C LYS A 41 2.60 -5.99 -7.17
N GLU A 42 2.57 -7.07 -6.39
CA GLU A 42 1.44 -7.99 -6.33
C GLU A 42 0.17 -7.29 -5.86
N PHE A 43 0.26 -6.54 -4.76
CA PHE A 43 -0.83 -5.70 -4.27
C PHE A 43 -1.35 -4.74 -5.35
N VAL A 44 -0.47 -4.04 -6.07
CA VAL A 44 -0.86 -3.11 -7.13
C VAL A 44 -1.57 -3.86 -8.26
N LEU A 45 -1.05 -5.01 -8.70
CA LEU A 45 -1.64 -5.80 -9.78
C LEU A 45 -3.03 -6.33 -9.44
N GLU A 46 -3.23 -6.77 -8.19
CA GLU A 46 -4.53 -7.22 -7.68
C GLU A 46 -5.55 -6.08 -7.63
N ASN A 47 -5.11 -4.84 -7.41
CA ASN A 47 -5.98 -3.70 -7.18
C ASN A 47 -6.02 -2.71 -8.36
N LYS A 48 -5.33 -2.98 -9.47
CA LYS A 48 -5.19 -2.08 -10.63
C LYS A 48 -6.50 -1.60 -11.29
N HIS A 49 -7.60 -2.30 -11.02
CA HIS A 49 -8.93 -2.00 -11.56
C HIS A 49 -9.80 -1.17 -10.61
N LYS A 50 -9.30 -0.88 -9.40
CA LYS A 50 -10.00 -0.11 -8.37
C LYS A 50 -9.61 1.36 -8.43
N SER A 51 -10.48 2.23 -7.92
CA SER A 51 -10.14 3.63 -7.66
C SER A 51 -9.22 3.78 -6.44
N ILE A 52 -8.50 4.90 -6.37
CA ILE A 52 -7.67 5.26 -5.20
C ILE A 52 -8.50 5.27 -3.90
N THR A 53 -9.76 5.72 -3.96
CA THR A 53 -10.66 5.76 -2.81
C THR A 53 -10.98 4.36 -2.29
N GLU A 54 -11.27 3.41 -3.18
CA GLU A 54 -11.53 2.01 -2.83
C GLU A 54 -10.29 1.35 -2.22
N VAL A 55 -9.11 1.59 -2.80
CA VAL A 55 -7.84 1.07 -2.28
C VAL A 55 -7.54 1.64 -0.90
N LYS A 56 -7.72 2.95 -0.70
CA LYS A 56 -7.55 3.60 0.61
C LYS A 56 -8.51 3.02 1.66
N HIS A 57 -9.77 2.83 1.29
CA HIS A 57 -10.77 2.22 2.17
C HIS A 57 -10.36 0.78 2.54
N GLN A 58 -9.97 -0.04 1.57
CA GLN A 58 -9.48 -1.39 1.81
C GLN A 58 -8.29 -1.40 2.79
N LEU A 59 -7.30 -0.51 2.59
CA LEU A 59 -6.11 -0.46 3.44
C LEU A 59 -6.39 -0.03 4.88
N LEU A 60 -7.33 0.91 5.09
CA LEU A 60 -7.70 1.39 6.43
C LEU A 60 -8.55 0.40 7.22
N HIS A 61 -9.19 -0.55 6.53
CA HIS A 61 -10.06 -1.56 7.14
C HIS A 61 -9.45 -2.97 7.13
N LEU A 62 -8.15 -3.11 6.80
CA LEU A 62 -7.46 -4.39 6.90
C LEU A 62 -7.39 -4.85 8.36
N PRO A 63 -8.09 -5.95 8.75
CA PRO A 63 -8.13 -6.39 10.14
C PRO A 63 -6.77 -6.95 10.62
N HIS A 64 -5.89 -7.32 9.69
CA HIS A 64 -4.59 -7.93 9.97
C HIS A 64 -3.53 -7.48 8.94
N ILE A 65 -2.88 -6.35 9.23
CA ILE A 65 -1.48 -6.12 8.84
C ILE A 65 -0.65 -6.23 10.12
#